data_AF-A0A1S2PG94-F1
#
_entry.id   AF-A0A1S2PG94-F1
#
_cell.length_a   1.000
_cell.length_b   1.000
_cell.length_c   1.000
_cell.angle_alpha   90.00
_cell.angle_beta   90.00
_cell.angle_gamma   90.00
#
_symmetry.space_group_name_H-M   'P 1'
#
loop_
_entity.id
_entity.type
_entity.pdbx_description
1 polymer ?
#
loop_
_entity_poly.entity_id
_entity_poly.type
_entity_poly.pdbx_seq_one_letter_code
_entity_poly.pdbx_strand_id
1 'polypeptide(L)'
;MAGRDEEALADYDIALALDPGYASAYASRGVSLANLGRDEEALADLNRAVELRPNYTWVLDALARLNLDPRRDVRPAEDGTARGAC
;
A
#
# COMPACT_ATOMS: atom_id res chain seq x y z
N MET A 1 4.30 8.98 18.51
CA MET A 1 4.26 9.83 17.30
C MET A 1 3.02 9.54 16.43
N ALA A 2 2.07 8.71 16.88
CA ALA A 2 0.92 8.26 16.09
C ALA A 2 -0.13 9.32 15.74
N GLY A 3 -0.28 10.38 16.56
CA GLY A 3 -1.31 11.40 16.32
C GLY A 3 -1.07 12.28 15.09
N ARG A 4 0.13 12.26 14.51
CA ARG A 4 0.44 13.00 13.27
C ARG A 4 0.19 12.17 12.01
N ASP A 5 0.20 10.85 12.14
CA ASP A 5 0.03 9.95 11.01
C ASP A 5 -1.44 9.93 10.58
N GLU A 6 -2.38 9.91 11.53
CA GLU A 6 -3.83 9.98 11.23
C GLU A 6 -4.25 11.32 10.60
N GLU A 7 -3.71 12.44 11.08
CA GLU A 7 -3.98 13.77 10.51
C GLU A 7 -3.41 13.87 9.08
N ALA A 8 -2.24 13.28 8.83
CA ALA A 8 -1.64 13.20 7.50
C ALA A 8 -2.47 12.36 6.53
N LEU A 9 -3.18 11.31 6.99
CA LEU A 9 -4.07 10.53 6.11
C LEU A 9 -5.19 11.40 5.52
N ALA A 10 -5.79 12.28 6.34
CA ALA A 10 -6.83 13.18 5.89
C ALA A 10 -6.31 14.18 4.84
N ASP A 11 -5.10 14.71 5.04
CA ASP A 11 -4.44 15.57 4.06
C ASP A 11 -4.16 14.84 2.73
N TYR A 12 -3.73 13.57 2.80
CA TYR A 12 -3.54 12.76 1.59
C TYR A 12 -4.86 12.43 0.89
N ASP A 13 -5.95 12.18 1.62
CA ASP A 13 -7.28 11.99 1.01
C ASP A 13 -7.73 13.24 0.25
N ILE A 14 -7.52 14.43 0.83
CA ILE A 14 -7.81 15.70 0.13
C ILE A 14 -6.93 15.83 -1.11
N ALA A 15 -5.63 15.55 -1.00
CA ALA A 15 -4.71 15.62 -2.13
C ALA A 15 -5.11 14.66 -3.27
N LEU A 16 -5.56 13.45 -2.94
CA LEU A 16 -6.02 12.44 -3.90
C LEU A 16 -7.39 12.76 -4.48
N ALA A 17 -8.25 13.46 -3.74
CA ALA A 17 -9.51 13.99 -4.26
C ALA A 17 -9.28 15.13 -5.28
N LEU A 18 -8.22 15.94 -5.07
CA LEU A 18 -7.82 17.00 -5.99
C LEU A 18 -7.07 16.46 -7.21
N ASP A 19 -6.15 15.52 -7.00
CA ASP A 19 -5.39 14.86 -8.05
C ASP A 19 -5.32 13.33 -7.82
N PRO A 20 -6.24 12.56 -8.42
CA PRO A 20 -6.23 11.10 -8.32
C PRO A 20 -5.05 10.46 -9.08
N GLY A 21 -4.26 11.23 -9.82
CA GLY A 21 -3.02 10.80 -10.46
C GLY A 21 -1.78 10.99 -9.58
N TYR A 22 -1.93 11.50 -8.36
CA TYR A 22 -0.79 11.87 -7.52
C TYR A 22 -0.15 10.66 -6.83
N ALA A 23 0.66 9.92 -7.60
CA ALA A 23 1.33 8.69 -7.15
C ALA A 23 2.15 8.87 -5.85
N SER A 24 2.71 10.06 -5.63
CA SER A 24 3.45 10.34 -4.39
C SER A 24 2.56 10.40 -3.16
N ALA A 25 1.33 10.93 -3.28
CA ALA A 25 0.39 10.97 -2.16
C ALA A 25 -0.09 9.57 -1.78
N TYR A 26 -0.43 8.72 -2.76
CA TYR A 26 -0.73 7.30 -2.50
C TYR A 26 0.42 6.63 -1.75
N ALA A 27 1.65 6.84 -2.22
CA ALA A 27 2.80 6.21 -1.60
C ALA A 27 3.08 6.70 -0.17
N SER A 28 2.96 8.00 0.08
CA SER A 28 3.14 8.58 1.41
C SER A 28 2.02 8.16 2.37
N ARG A 29 0.77 8.09 1.88
CA ARG A 29 -0.37 7.56 2.64
C ARG A 29 -0.14 6.11 3.05
N GLY A 30 0.34 5.28 2.13
CA GLY A 30 0.66 3.88 2.40
C GLY A 30 1.73 3.68 3.46
N VAL A 31 2.79 4.50 3.46
CA VAL A 31 3.82 4.44 4.52
C VAL A 31 3.27 4.89 5.88
N SER A 32 2.44 5.93 5.92
CA SER A 32 1.77 6.35 7.15
C SER A 32 0.84 5.25 7.70
N LEU A 33 0.10 4.57 6.83
CA LEU A 33 -0.75 3.43 7.19
C LEU A 33 0.07 2.27 7.77
N ALA A 34 1.21 1.94 7.16
CA ALA A 34 2.13 0.93 7.67
C ALA A 34 2.64 1.27 9.08
N ASN A 35 3.01 2.54 9.32
CA ASN A 35 3.45 2.99 10.66
C ASN A 35 2.32 2.90 11.71
N LEU A 36 1.06 3.01 11.27
CA LEU A 36 -0.12 2.82 12.11
C LEU A 36 -0.51 1.35 12.29
N GLY A 37 0.18 0.41 11.63
CA GLY A 37 -0.11 -1.03 11.67
C GLY A 37 -1.27 -1.45 10.75
N ARG A 38 -1.66 -0.60 9.81
CA ARG A 38 -2.73 -0.85 8.81
C ARG A 38 -2.12 -1.35 7.50
N ASP A 39 -1.46 -2.50 7.56
CA ASP A 39 -0.63 -3.02 6.47
C ASP A 39 -1.44 -3.36 5.19
N GLU A 40 -2.67 -3.84 5.33
CA GLU A 40 -3.53 -4.17 4.17
C GLU A 40 -3.84 -2.93 3.33
N GLU A 41 -4.18 -1.82 3.98
CA GLU A 41 -4.49 -0.55 3.32
C GLU A 41 -3.22 0.10 2.78
N ALA A 42 -2.11 -0.02 3.50
CA ALA A 42 -0.80 0.43 3.04
C ALA A 42 -0.41 -0.23 1.71
N LEU A 43 -0.61 -1.54 1.58
CA LEU A 43 -0.31 -2.29 0.37
C LEU A 43 -1.19 -1.86 -0.80
N ALA A 44 -2.49 -1.63 -0.58
CA ALA A 44 -3.39 -1.17 -1.62
C ALA A 44 -2.93 0.18 -2.20
N ASP A 45 -2.55 1.12 -1.33
CA ASP A 45 -2.08 2.44 -1.73
C ASP A 45 -0.72 2.42 -2.41
N LEU A 46 0.23 1.66 -1.88
CA LEU A 46 1.54 1.52 -2.48
C LEU A 46 1.47 0.83 -3.85
N ASN A 47 0.60 -0.18 -4.01
CA ASN A 47 0.34 -0.79 -5.31
C ASN A 47 -0.22 0.22 -6.31
N ARG A 48 -1.18 1.05 -5.87
CA ARG A 48 -1.74 2.11 -6.73
C ARG A 48 -0.67 3.13 -7.15
N ALA A 49 0.24 3.48 -6.26
CA ALA A 49 1.37 4.35 -6.58
C ALA A 49 2.29 3.73 -7.65
N VAL A 50 2.56 2.42 -7.58
CA VAL A 50 3.37 1.70 -8.58
C VAL A 50 2.64 1.61 -9.92
N GLU A 51 1.33 1.38 -9.93
CA GLU A 51 0.53 1.39 -11.17
C GLU A 51 0.60 2.74 -11.89
N LEU A 52 0.53 3.84 -11.14
CA LEU A 52 0.63 5.18 -11.70
C LEU A 52 2.05 5.50 -12.16
N ARG A 53 3.05 5.12 -11.34
CA ARG A 53 4.47 5.39 -11.60
C ARG A 53 5.33 4.20 -11.18
N PRO A 54 5.64 3.28 -12.11
CA PRO A 54 6.37 2.05 -11.78
C PRO A 54 7.84 2.29 -11.40
N ASN A 55 8.38 3.48 -11.67
CA ASN A 55 9.77 3.84 -11.33
C ASN A 55 9.91 4.46 -9.92
N TYR A 56 8.95 4.24 -9.02
CA TYR A 56 9.08 4.65 -7.62
C TYR A 56 9.88 3.61 -6.84
N THR A 57 11.21 3.72 -6.91
CA THR A 57 12.13 2.79 -6.23
C THR A 57 11.90 2.71 -4.72
N TRP A 58 11.57 3.82 -4.07
CA TRP A 58 11.28 3.84 -2.63
C TRP A 58 9.94 3.17 -2.26
N VAL A 59 8.97 3.15 -3.18
CA VAL A 59 7.68 2.45 -2.97
C VAL A 59 7.86 0.96 -3.09
N LEU A 60 8.69 0.52 -4.04
CA LEU A 60 9.06 -0.89 -4.17
C LEU A 60 9.77 -1.40 -2.91
N ASP A 61 10.64 -0.58 -2.30
CA ASP A 61 11.27 -0.90 -1.01
C ASP A 61 10.22 -1.02 0.13
N ALA A 62 9.29 -0.07 0.22
CA ALA A 62 8.21 -0.11 1.20
C ALA A 62 7.28 -1.33 1.01
N LEU A 63 6.91 -1.65 -0.24
CA LEU A 63 6.13 -2.84 -0.58
C LEU A 63 6.88 -4.13 -0.23
N ALA A 64 8.17 -4.21 -0.53
CA ALA A 64 8.98 -5.37 -0.19
C ALA A 64 9.04 -5.59 1.33
N ARG A 65 9.22 -4.51 2.10
CA ARG A 65 9.21 -4.55 3.57
C ARG A 65 7.87 -5.06 4.12
N LEU A 66 6.76 -4.56 3.61
CA LEU A 66 5.41 -4.98 4.03
C LEU A 66 5.05 -6.40 3.58
N ASN A 67 5.57 -6.86 2.44
CA ASN A 67 5.38 -8.23 1.96
C ASN A 67 6.24 -9.25 2.73
N LEU A 68 7.37 -8.82 3.30
CA LEU A 68 8.29 -9.68 4.04
C LEU A 68 8.02 -9.72 5.55
N ASP A 69 7.05 -8.95 6.06
CA ASP A 69 6.75 -8.95 7.49
C ASP A 69 6.14 -10.30 7.92
N PRO A 70 6.82 -11.05 8.83
CA PRO A 70 6.39 -12.40 9.21
C PRO A 70 5.17 -12.41 10.14
N ARG A 71 4.70 -11.26 10.64
CA ARG A 71 3.41 -11.15 11.36
C ARG A 71 2.22 -11.07 10.41
N ARG A 72 2.49 -10.89 9.11
CA ARG A 72 1.45 -10.94 8.10
C ARG A 72 0.98 -12.38 7.97
N ASP A 73 -0.19 -12.67 8.54
CA ASP A 73 -0.96 -13.87 8.20
C ASP A 73 -1.46 -13.68 6.77
N VAL A 74 -0.56 -13.83 5.80
CA VAL A 74 -0.95 -14.06 4.43
C VAL A 74 -1.55 -15.44 4.47
N ARG A 75 -2.87 -15.55 4.70
CA ARG A 75 -3.58 -16.64 4.03
C ARG A 75 -3.19 -16.46 2.57
N PRO A 76 -2.42 -17.39 1.97
CA PRO A 76 -2.14 -17.28 0.56
C PRO A 76 -3.52 -17.14 -0.08
N ALA A 77 -3.71 -16.07 -0.85
CA ALA A 77 -4.76 -16.11 -1.84
C ALA A 77 -4.41 -17.35 -2.67
N GLU A 78 -5.15 -18.44 -2.41
CA GLU A 78 -5.16 -19.60 -3.27
C GLU A 78 -5.65 -19.05 -4.60
N ASP A 79 -4.69 -18.61 -5.42
CA ASP A 79 -4.90 -18.22 -6.80
C ASP A 79 -5.46 -19.47 -7.46
N GLY A 80 -6.78 -19.48 -7.59
CA GLY A 80 -7.60 -20.55 -8.15
C GLY A 80 -7.36 -20.70 -9.65
N THR A 81 -6.12 -20.97 -10.04
CA THR A 81 -5.77 -21.41 -11.38
C THR A 81 -5.58 -22.93 -11.36
N ALA A 82 -6.71 -23.59 -11.53
CA ALA A 82 -6.93 -24.77 -12.37
C ALA A 82 -5.89 -25.91 -12.35
N ARG A 83 -6.37 -27.10 -11.95
CA ARG A 83 -6.43 -28.20 -12.92
C ARG A 83 -7.56 -29.17 -12.58
N GLY A 84 -8.65 -29.06 -13.34
CA GLY A 84 -9.50 -30.20 -13.61
C GLY A 84 -8.62 -31.29 -14.23
N ALA A 85 -8.41 -32.36 -13.47
CA ALA A 85 -7.89 -33.63 -13.94
C ALA A 85 -9.00 -34.66 -13.72
N CYS A 86 -9.79 -34.88 -14.76
CA CYS A 86 -10.56 -36.09 -15.05
C CYS A 86 -10.58 -36.23 -16.56
#